data_AF-A0A6L9SCA4-F1
#
_entry.id   AF-A0A6L9SCA4-F1
#
_cell.length_a   1.000
_cell.length_b   1.000
_cell.length_c   1.000
_cell.angle_alpha   90.00
_cell.angle_beta   90.00
_cell.angle_gamma   90.00
#
_symmetry.space_group_name_H-M   'P 1'
#
loop_
_entity.id
_entity.type
_entity.pdbx_description
1 polymer ?
#
loop_
_entity_poly.entity_id
_entity_poly.type
_entity_poly.pdbx_seq_one_letter_code
_entity_poly.pdbx_strand_id
1 'polypeptide(L)'
;MRDEMDALVGATARVSDAEVQALPLQQAEADLMEEIMSTPVLETVPAAGPSGHPPRRWVTGRRLAAVAGIAAVATAAMFAVQTGSDGGSVWANGARKVAESVPRLVVDDPDWRISDAEQFTSDEGYMTVSDGIDDLRVEWNSAWDYGEIVDHYRNGEGNETSLTVVGHEALVFAYPDSADILAVWQQGGHVVKVAAYGLTDADGRLAHGEFEDVLATFTQVDIETWLDAMPGDVVQPDEIESAVAEMLSDIPVPEGFEPTDLADSVGVRDQYHLGADVTGAVTCSWIDHWVEGTKRGDDTAVEAAESALASSHDWSILQTMAPEGGFPDAIWEYADAIVGEGTRPNGGPVDEAIPAGTVVGDTVLEEPVVVYREELGCS
;
A
#
# COMPACT_ATOMS: atom_id res chain seq x y z
N MET A 1 -32.35 27.36 19.04
CA MET A 1 -31.13 26.54 19.03
C MET A 1 -30.52 26.49 17.64
N ARG A 2 -31.23 26.02 16.59
CA ARG A 2 -30.73 26.12 15.19
C ARG A 2 -30.33 27.54 14.78
N ASP A 3 -31.21 28.52 14.99
CA ASP A 3 -30.93 29.93 14.62
C ASP A 3 -29.74 30.56 15.37
N GLU A 4 -29.39 30.03 16.55
CA GLU A 4 -28.26 30.51 17.35
C GLU A 4 -26.95 29.85 16.90
N MET A 5 -27.03 28.59 16.45
CA MET A 5 -25.92 27.85 15.87
C MET A 5 -25.57 28.41 14.48
N ASP A 6 -26.57 28.70 13.66
CA ASP A 6 -26.38 29.32 12.33
C ASP A 6 -25.76 30.72 12.46
N ALA A 7 -26.13 31.48 13.49
CA ALA A 7 -25.54 32.79 13.77
C ALA A 7 -24.07 32.69 14.24
N LEU A 8 -23.71 31.66 15.02
CA LEU A 8 -22.34 31.44 15.47
C LEU A 8 -21.44 30.96 14.32
N VAL A 9 -21.94 30.03 13.49
CA VAL A 9 -21.22 29.54 12.30
C VAL A 9 -21.00 30.67 11.30
N GLY A 10 -22.04 31.48 11.03
CA GLY A 10 -21.94 32.64 10.14
C GLY A 10 -20.97 33.72 10.63
N ALA A 11 -20.76 33.85 11.95
CA ALA A 11 -19.81 34.82 12.50
C ALA A 11 -18.33 34.38 12.39
N THR A 12 -18.08 33.07 12.25
CA THR A 12 -16.74 32.50 12.11
C THR A 12 -16.32 32.23 10.66
N ALA A 13 -17.29 32.16 9.74
CA ALA A 13 -17.01 31.93 8.33
C ALA A 13 -16.24 33.11 7.72
N ARG A 14 -15.09 32.83 7.10
CA ARG A 14 -14.29 33.84 6.38
C ARG A 14 -14.97 34.35 5.10
N VAL A 15 -15.94 33.61 4.60
CA VAL A 15 -16.75 33.92 3.41
C VAL A 15 -18.21 33.76 3.80
N SER A 16 -19.00 34.81 3.61
CA SER A 16 -20.43 34.81 3.90
C SER A 16 -21.26 34.19 2.78
N ASP A 17 -22.45 33.67 3.11
CA ASP A 17 -23.39 33.14 2.11
C ASP A 17 -23.76 34.19 1.04
N ALA A 18 -23.75 35.48 1.40
CA ALA A 18 -23.99 36.57 0.47
C ALA A 18 -22.82 36.76 -0.52
N GLU A 19 -21.58 36.53 -0.08
CA GLU A 19 -20.41 36.54 -0.96
C GLU A 19 -20.42 35.32 -1.89
N VAL A 20 -20.82 34.15 -1.41
CA VAL A 20 -21.00 32.95 -2.24
C VAL A 20 -22.10 33.16 -3.29
N GLN A 21 -23.24 33.74 -2.90
CA GLN A 21 -24.32 34.07 -3.84
C GLN A 21 -23.96 35.17 -4.84
N ALA A 22 -23.00 36.03 -4.50
CA ALA A 22 -22.50 37.08 -5.39
C ALA A 22 -21.42 36.58 -6.37
N LEU A 23 -20.93 35.33 -6.23
CA LEU A 23 -20.00 34.76 -7.19
C LEU A 23 -20.69 34.61 -8.56
N PRO A 24 -20.05 35.05 -9.66
CA PRO A 24 -20.62 34.97 -10.99
C PRO A 24 -20.45 33.56 -11.57
N LEU A 25 -21.01 32.55 -10.90
CA LEU A 25 -20.81 31.13 -11.24
C LEU A 25 -21.23 30.79 -12.67
N GLN A 26 -22.29 31.43 -13.17
CA GLN A 26 -22.75 31.26 -14.56
C GLN A 26 -21.77 31.83 -15.60
N GLN A 27 -21.04 32.90 -15.23
CA GLN A 27 -20.00 33.46 -16.09
C GLN A 27 -18.78 32.53 -16.08
N ALA A 28 -18.36 32.06 -14.91
CA ALA A 28 -17.24 31.12 -14.78
C ALA A 28 -17.51 29.79 -15.52
N GLU A 29 -18.74 29.27 -15.48
CA GLU A 29 -19.13 28.08 -16.24
C GLU A 29 -19.07 28.32 -17.76
N ALA A 30 -19.56 29.48 -18.22
CA ALA A 30 -19.51 29.85 -19.63
C ALA A 30 -18.06 30.02 -20.13
N ASP A 31 -17.21 30.68 -19.33
CA ASP A 31 -15.79 30.89 -19.64
C ASP A 31 -15.05 29.53 -19.69
N LEU A 32 -15.35 28.61 -18.77
CA LEU A 32 -14.79 27.25 -18.74
C LEU A 32 -15.24 26.42 -19.96
N MET A 33 -16.52 26.49 -20.33
CA MET A 33 -17.02 25.82 -21.54
C MET A 33 -16.40 26.40 -22.82
N GLU A 34 -16.18 27.72 -22.88
CA GLU A 34 -15.49 28.36 -24.00
C GLU A 34 -14.02 27.91 -24.07
N GLU A 35 -13.34 27.79 -22.94
CA GLU A 35 -11.96 27.28 -22.86
C GLU A 35 -11.85 25.82 -23.34
N ILE A 36 -12.75 24.94 -22.89
CA ILE A 36 -12.78 23.53 -23.32
C ILE A 36 -13.07 23.43 -24.83
N MET A 37 -13.99 24.23 -25.35
CA MET A 37 -14.36 24.22 -26.78
C MET A 37 -13.32 24.89 -27.69
N SER A 38 -12.50 25.79 -27.13
CA SER A 38 -11.42 26.49 -27.85
C SER A 38 -10.06 25.81 -27.71
N THR A 39 -9.94 24.83 -26.81
CA THR A 39 -8.77 23.96 -26.71
C THR A 39 -8.63 23.19 -28.03
N PRO A 40 -7.55 23.42 -28.81
CA PRO A 40 -7.36 22.74 -30.08
C PRO A 40 -7.26 21.24 -29.82
N VAL A 41 -8.13 20.46 -30.46
CA VAL A 41 -7.97 19.01 -30.52
C VAL A 41 -6.61 18.76 -31.18
N LEU A 42 -5.64 18.26 -30.41
CA LEU A 42 -4.34 17.88 -30.95
C LEU A 42 -4.59 16.87 -32.07
N GLU A 43 -4.21 17.24 -33.30
CA GLU A 43 -4.24 16.31 -34.43
C GLU A 43 -3.41 15.09 -34.03
N THR A 44 -4.09 13.95 -33.89
CA THR A 44 -3.46 12.64 -33.71
C THR A 44 -2.36 12.49 -34.75
N VAL A 45 -1.11 12.53 -34.28
CA VAL A 45 0.06 12.23 -35.10
C VAL A 45 -0.18 10.83 -35.71
N PRO A 46 -0.08 10.67 -37.04
CA PRO A 46 -0.27 9.37 -37.66
C PRO A 46 0.75 8.42 -37.05
N ALA A 47 0.27 7.39 -36.36
CA ALA A 47 1.08 6.34 -35.80
C ALA A 47 2.00 5.80 -36.91
N ALA A 48 3.31 5.83 -36.66
CA ALA A 48 4.30 5.19 -37.51
C ALA A 48 3.86 3.73 -37.71
N GLY A 49 3.73 3.34 -38.97
CA GLY A 49 3.17 2.04 -39.34
C GLY A 49 3.90 0.87 -38.68
N PRO A 50 3.18 -0.22 -38.37
CA PRO A 50 3.74 -1.38 -37.69
C PRO A 50 4.84 -2.03 -38.56
N SER A 51 6.05 -2.11 -38.02
CA SER A 51 7.13 -2.95 -38.52
C SER A 51 6.69 -4.41 -38.44
N GLY A 52 6.49 -5.03 -39.61
CA GLY A 52 5.91 -6.36 -39.77
C GLY A 52 6.61 -7.44 -38.94
N HIS A 53 5.86 -8.03 -38.02
CA HIS A 53 6.19 -9.32 -37.43
C HIS A 53 5.64 -10.44 -38.34
N PRO A 54 6.42 -11.51 -38.60
CA PRO A 54 5.99 -12.58 -39.50
C PRO A 54 4.81 -13.37 -38.90
N PRO A 55 3.89 -13.88 -39.75
CA PRO A 55 2.65 -14.49 -39.30
C PRO A 55 2.89 -15.84 -38.62
N ARG A 56 2.51 -15.93 -37.34
CA ARG A 56 2.49 -17.16 -36.57
C ARG A 56 1.28 -17.99 -37.01
N ARG A 57 1.52 -18.99 -37.87
CA ARG A 57 0.52 -19.97 -38.33
C ARG A 57 -0.07 -20.74 -37.14
N TRP A 58 -1.36 -20.52 -36.87
CA TRP A 58 -2.16 -21.40 -36.03
C TRP A 58 -2.50 -22.66 -36.82
N VAL A 59 -1.99 -23.81 -36.36
CA VAL A 59 -2.42 -25.13 -36.81
C VAL A 59 -3.36 -25.68 -35.75
N THR A 60 -4.64 -25.74 -36.09
CA THR A 60 -5.65 -26.53 -35.41
C THR A 60 -5.31 -28.02 -35.56
N GLY A 61 -5.06 -28.69 -34.43
CA GLY A 61 -4.70 -30.11 -34.39
C GLY A 61 -5.43 -30.83 -33.25
N ARG A 62 -6.44 -31.60 -33.63
CA ARG A 62 -7.24 -32.48 -32.77
C ARG A 62 -6.48 -33.80 -32.48
N ARG A 63 -6.54 -34.23 -31.21
CA ARG A 63 -6.47 -35.61 -30.66
C ARG A 63 -5.11 -36.32 -30.59
N LEU A 64 -4.72 -36.76 -29.38
CA LEU A 64 -4.82 -38.15 -28.91
C LEU A 64 -4.22 -38.29 -27.49
N ALA A 65 -4.90 -39.06 -26.65
CA ALA A 65 -4.40 -39.50 -25.36
C ALA A 65 -3.15 -40.39 -25.52
N ALA A 66 -2.14 -40.15 -24.69
CA ALA A 66 -1.10 -41.10 -24.38
C ALA A 66 -0.69 -40.92 -22.91
N VAL A 67 -1.07 -41.90 -22.10
CA VAL A 67 -0.53 -42.11 -20.75
C VAL A 67 0.95 -42.49 -20.92
N ALA A 68 1.84 -41.68 -20.37
CA ALA A 68 3.24 -42.04 -20.18
C ALA A 68 3.68 -41.46 -18.83
N GLY A 69 3.89 -42.35 -17.86
CA GLY A 69 4.44 -42.01 -16.56
C GLY A 69 5.83 -41.44 -16.70
N ILE A 70 6.08 -40.34 -15.99
CA ILE A 70 7.42 -39.81 -15.77
C ILE A 70 7.69 -39.95 -14.27
N ALA A 71 8.72 -40.74 -13.98
CA ALA A 71 9.27 -40.92 -12.66
C ALA A 71 9.78 -39.58 -12.13
N ALA A 72 9.40 -39.28 -10.89
CA ALA A 72 10.01 -38.24 -10.10
C ALA A 72 11.52 -38.52 -9.96
N VAL A 73 12.34 -37.58 -10.43
CA VAL A 73 13.71 -37.41 -9.95
C VAL A 73 13.76 -36.05 -9.30
N ALA A 74 13.58 -36.06 -7.98
CA ALA A 74 13.91 -34.95 -7.12
C ALA A 74 15.43 -34.76 -7.16
N THR A 75 15.86 -33.58 -7.60
CA THR A 75 17.18 -33.04 -7.27
C THR A 75 16.94 -31.73 -6.54
N ALA A 76 16.61 -31.86 -5.25
CA ALA A 76 16.85 -30.81 -4.28
C ALA A 76 18.37 -30.72 -4.12
N ALA A 77 18.96 -29.67 -4.68
CA ALA A 77 20.33 -29.30 -4.36
C ALA A 77 20.29 -28.48 -3.06
N MET A 78 20.82 -29.10 -2.01
CA MET A 78 21.06 -28.52 -0.70
C MET A 78 21.84 -27.20 -0.78
N PHE A 79 21.26 -26.14 -0.23
CA PHE A 79 22.02 -25.19 0.59
C PHE A 79 21.59 -25.37 2.04
N ALA A 80 22.06 -26.47 2.64
CA ALA A 80 22.11 -26.58 4.08
C ALA A 80 23.45 -25.97 4.54
N VAL A 81 23.47 -24.65 4.73
CA VAL A 81 24.46 -24.04 5.61
C VAL A 81 23.99 -24.32 7.03
N GLN A 82 24.58 -25.35 7.64
CA GLN A 82 24.52 -25.55 9.08
C GLN A 82 25.31 -24.44 9.77
N THR A 83 24.65 -23.34 10.13
CA THR A 83 25.08 -22.50 11.26
C THR A 83 24.36 -22.98 12.49
N GLY A 84 24.94 -23.99 13.14
CA GLY A 84 24.63 -24.29 14.53
C GLY A 84 25.11 -23.12 15.39
N SER A 85 24.21 -22.22 15.72
CA SER A 85 24.32 -21.30 16.84
C SER A 85 23.08 -21.43 17.70
N ASP A 86 23.24 -21.95 18.91
CA ASP A 86 22.25 -21.91 20.00
C ASP A 86 22.02 -20.47 20.52
N GLY A 87 22.08 -19.47 19.63
CA GLY A 87 21.59 -18.14 19.88
C GLY A 87 20.17 -18.08 19.37
N GLY A 88 19.20 -18.53 20.18
CA GLY A 88 17.80 -18.19 19.93
C GLY A 88 17.72 -16.68 19.81
N SER A 89 17.52 -16.18 18.60
CA SER A 89 17.58 -14.75 18.31
C SER A 89 16.52 -14.06 19.18
N VAL A 90 16.93 -12.99 19.86
CA VAL A 90 16.01 -12.18 20.67
C VAL A 90 14.86 -11.65 19.81
N TRP A 91 15.08 -11.57 18.49
CA TRP A 91 14.16 -11.13 17.45
C TRP A 91 13.06 -12.14 17.10
N ALA A 92 13.29 -13.44 17.24
CA ALA A 92 12.22 -14.45 17.12
C ALA A 92 11.13 -14.25 18.20
N ASN A 93 11.42 -13.58 19.32
CA ASN A 93 10.40 -13.27 20.33
C ASN A 93 9.49 -12.10 19.93
N GLY A 94 10.00 -11.10 19.20
CA GLY A 94 9.19 -9.96 18.75
C GLY A 94 8.16 -10.40 17.72
N ALA A 95 8.65 -11.09 16.70
CA ALA A 95 7.89 -11.81 15.69
C ALA A 95 6.77 -12.68 16.28
N ARG A 96 7.16 -13.55 17.22
CA ARG A 96 6.25 -14.45 17.89
C ARG A 96 5.23 -13.67 18.72
N LYS A 97 5.64 -12.59 19.38
CA LYS A 97 4.71 -11.75 20.16
C LYS A 97 3.65 -11.09 19.27
N VAL A 98 4.04 -10.59 18.09
CA VAL A 98 3.09 -10.07 17.09
C VAL A 98 2.17 -11.19 16.63
N ALA A 99 2.74 -12.32 16.20
CA ALA A 99 1.97 -13.46 15.76
C ALA A 99 1.04 -13.99 16.86
N GLU A 100 1.43 -13.93 18.15
CA GLU A 100 0.62 -14.30 19.33
C GLU A 100 -0.55 -13.35 19.58
N SER A 101 -0.41 -12.06 19.24
CA SER A 101 -1.44 -11.05 19.50
C SER A 101 -2.47 -10.91 18.38
N VAL A 102 -2.15 -11.29 17.14
CA VAL A 102 -3.05 -11.10 15.99
C VAL A 102 -4.08 -12.25 15.83
N PRO A 103 -5.17 -12.04 15.06
CA PRO A 103 -6.21 -13.05 14.84
C PRO A 103 -5.75 -14.40 14.25
N ARG A 104 -4.67 -14.43 13.46
CA ARG A 104 -4.10 -15.62 12.77
C ARG A 104 -5.13 -16.40 11.96
N LEU A 105 -5.74 -15.70 11.02
CA LEU A 105 -6.80 -16.21 10.17
C LEU A 105 -6.22 -16.79 8.89
N VAL A 106 -6.70 -17.97 8.47
CA VAL A 106 -6.44 -18.56 7.14
C VAL A 106 -7.73 -19.14 6.59
N VAL A 107 -7.84 -19.26 5.26
CA VAL A 107 -9.00 -19.85 4.61
C VAL A 107 -8.77 -21.34 4.40
N ASP A 108 -9.63 -22.19 4.97
CA ASP A 108 -9.62 -23.66 4.77
C ASP A 108 -10.40 -24.03 3.49
N ASP A 109 -10.01 -23.40 2.39
CA ASP A 109 -10.49 -23.68 1.04
C ASP A 109 -9.27 -23.79 0.10
N PRO A 110 -9.12 -24.89 -0.66
CA PRO A 110 -7.92 -25.11 -1.46
C PRO A 110 -7.76 -24.15 -2.64
N ASP A 111 -8.83 -23.46 -3.05
CA ASP A 111 -8.78 -22.50 -4.14
C ASP A 111 -8.36 -21.12 -3.64
N TRP A 112 -8.55 -20.83 -2.35
CA TRP A 112 -8.16 -19.57 -1.71
C TRP A 112 -6.81 -19.66 -0.98
N ARG A 113 -6.03 -18.60 -1.05
CA ARG A 113 -4.76 -18.50 -0.30
C ARG A 113 -4.43 -17.05 0.03
N ILE A 114 -3.59 -16.83 1.02
CA ILE A 114 -3.00 -15.51 1.26
C ILE A 114 -2.12 -15.19 0.04
N SER A 115 -2.47 -14.14 -0.69
CA SER A 115 -1.73 -13.68 -1.86
C SER A 115 -0.82 -12.51 -1.55
N ASP A 116 -1.12 -11.78 -0.48
CA ASP A 116 -0.42 -10.57 -0.10
C ASP A 116 -0.66 -10.29 1.40
N ALA A 117 0.28 -9.59 2.04
CA ALA A 117 0.35 -9.43 3.48
C ALA A 117 1.19 -8.19 3.83
N GLU A 118 0.55 -7.17 4.40
CA GLU A 118 1.17 -5.88 4.72
C GLU A 118 0.93 -5.42 6.19
N GLN A 119 1.83 -4.56 6.68
CA GLN A 119 1.66 -3.78 7.92
C GLN A 119 1.32 -4.58 9.20
N PHE A 120 2.01 -5.68 9.48
CA PHE A 120 1.70 -6.50 10.66
C PHE A 120 2.36 -6.00 11.94
N THR A 121 1.66 -5.19 12.72
CA THR A 121 2.06 -4.90 14.10
C THR A 121 1.26 -5.76 15.08
N SER A 122 1.54 -5.63 16.38
CA SER A 122 0.69 -6.29 17.39
C SER A 122 -0.74 -5.74 17.40
N ASP A 123 -0.89 -4.52 16.92
CA ASP A 123 -2.08 -3.71 17.12
C ASP A 123 -2.92 -3.62 15.85
N GLU A 124 -2.31 -3.76 14.67
CA GLU A 124 -3.01 -3.71 13.38
C GLU A 124 -2.31 -4.53 12.30
N GLY A 125 -3.02 -4.72 11.19
CA GLY A 125 -2.42 -5.17 9.94
C GLY A 125 -3.44 -5.60 8.90
N TYR A 126 -2.91 -6.00 7.75
CA TYR A 126 -3.67 -6.24 6.54
C TYR A 126 -3.15 -7.46 5.79
N MET A 127 -4.04 -8.24 5.18
CA MET A 127 -3.68 -9.27 4.22
C MET A 127 -4.75 -9.40 3.14
N THR A 128 -4.33 -9.85 1.97
CA THR A 128 -5.22 -10.22 0.87
C THR A 128 -5.30 -11.74 0.79
N VAL A 129 -6.52 -12.27 0.71
CA VAL A 129 -6.76 -13.67 0.33
C VAL A 129 -7.37 -13.69 -1.06
N SER A 130 -6.86 -14.54 -1.94
CA SER A 130 -7.27 -14.59 -3.35
C SER A 130 -7.43 -16.03 -3.83
N ASP A 131 -8.38 -16.24 -4.74
CA ASP A 131 -8.47 -17.46 -5.57
C ASP A 131 -7.84 -17.29 -6.97
N GLY A 132 -7.22 -16.13 -7.20
CA GLY A 132 -6.65 -15.70 -8.48
C GLY A 132 -7.64 -15.01 -9.42
N ILE A 133 -8.92 -14.91 -9.03
CA ILE A 133 -9.97 -14.16 -9.74
C ILE A 133 -10.56 -13.11 -8.81
N ASP A 134 -10.97 -13.50 -7.61
CA ASP A 134 -11.58 -12.68 -6.59
C ASP A 134 -10.62 -12.48 -5.40
N ASP A 135 -10.64 -11.29 -4.82
CA ASP A 135 -9.79 -10.90 -3.70
C ASP A 135 -10.63 -10.47 -2.48
N LEU A 136 -10.21 -10.93 -1.30
CA LEU A 136 -10.73 -10.52 -0.01
C LEU A 136 -9.65 -9.79 0.79
N ARG A 137 -9.93 -8.54 1.11
CA ARG A 137 -9.14 -7.68 1.99
C ARG A 137 -9.48 -8.00 3.44
N VAL A 138 -8.53 -8.57 4.17
CA VAL A 138 -8.66 -8.87 5.61
C VAL A 138 -7.83 -7.89 6.41
N GLU A 139 -8.47 -7.12 7.28
CA GLU A 139 -7.83 -6.13 8.14
C GLU A 139 -8.15 -6.42 9.60
N TRP A 140 -7.23 -6.12 10.50
CA TRP A 140 -7.50 -6.07 11.93
C TRP A 140 -6.88 -4.83 12.54
N ASN A 141 -7.53 -4.29 13.57
CA ASN A 141 -7.00 -3.18 14.36
C ASN A 141 -7.56 -3.21 15.79
N SER A 142 -6.71 -3.01 16.77
CA SER A 142 -7.05 -3.00 18.20
C SER A 142 -7.43 -1.61 18.72
N ALA A 143 -7.10 -0.56 17.98
CA ALA A 143 -7.51 0.81 18.27
C ALA A 143 -8.92 1.13 17.77
N TRP A 144 -9.47 0.31 16.87
CA TRP A 144 -10.81 0.47 16.35
C TRP A 144 -11.90 0.21 17.39
N ASP A 145 -12.87 1.12 17.50
CA ASP A 145 -14.09 0.89 18.27
C ASP A 145 -15.11 0.13 17.40
N TYR A 146 -15.44 -1.10 17.83
CA TYR A 146 -16.37 -1.96 17.11
C TYR A 146 -17.74 -1.29 16.92
N GLY A 147 -18.25 -0.58 17.93
CA GLY A 147 -19.55 0.07 17.87
C GLY A 147 -19.57 1.21 16.86
N GLU A 148 -18.52 2.04 16.85
CA GLU A 148 -18.36 3.14 15.90
C GLU A 148 -18.29 2.63 14.45
N ILE A 149 -17.51 1.57 14.20
CA ILE A 149 -17.41 0.96 12.87
C ILE A 149 -18.75 0.39 12.41
N VAL A 150 -19.44 -0.35 13.27
CA VAL A 150 -20.76 -0.90 12.95
C VAL A 150 -21.77 0.21 12.68
N ASP A 151 -21.80 1.25 13.51
CA ASP A 151 -22.70 2.39 13.33
C ASP A 151 -22.37 3.15 12.03
N HIS A 152 -21.09 3.31 11.68
CA HIS A 152 -20.66 3.87 10.40
C HIS A 152 -21.26 3.10 9.22
N TYR A 153 -21.14 1.77 9.21
CA TYR A 153 -21.64 0.95 8.11
C TYR A 153 -23.17 0.85 8.05
N ARG A 154 -23.86 0.85 9.19
CA ARG A 154 -25.33 0.93 9.27
C ARG A 154 -25.91 2.23 8.73
N ASN A 155 -25.14 3.32 8.81
CA ASN A 155 -25.56 4.61 8.26
C ASN A 155 -25.39 4.66 6.74
N GLY A 156 -24.60 3.76 6.14
CA GLY A 156 -24.64 3.51 4.71
C GLY A 156 -25.88 2.68 4.35
N GLU A 157 -26.47 2.89 3.17
CA GLU A 157 -27.72 2.24 2.73
C GLU A 157 -27.58 0.72 2.43
N GLY A 158 -26.67 0.02 3.13
CA GLY A 158 -26.40 -1.40 2.96
C GLY A 158 -27.45 -2.30 3.63
N ASN A 159 -27.58 -3.53 3.13
CA ASN A 159 -28.34 -4.57 3.82
C ASN A 159 -27.45 -5.24 4.87
N GLU A 160 -27.96 -5.38 6.09
CA GLU A 160 -27.27 -6.04 7.21
C GLU A 160 -27.76 -7.49 7.38
N THR A 161 -26.82 -8.43 7.41
CA THR A 161 -27.03 -9.82 7.84
C THR A 161 -26.01 -10.18 8.92
N SER A 162 -26.17 -11.36 9.54
CA SER A 162 -25.25 -11.85 10.56
C SER A 162 -24.85 -13.30 10.27
N LEU A 163 -23.58 -13.64 10.40
CA LEU A 163 -23.08 -15.01 10.29
C LEU A 163 -21.99 -15.29 11.34
N THR A 164 -21.65 -16.56 11.55
CA THR A 164 -20.60 -16.94 12.51
C THR A 164 -19.29 -17.22 11.78
N VAL A 165 -18.23 -16.47 12.10
CA VAL A 165 -16.86 -16.63 11.57
C VAL A 165 -15.95 -17.04 12.73
N VAL A 166 -15.32 -18.22 12.65
CA VAL A 166 -14.40 -18.72 13.70
C VAL A 166 -15.02 -18.69 15.12
N GLY A 167 -16.34 -18.91 15.23
CA GLY A 167 -17.06 -18.87 16.51
C GLY A 167 -17.40 -17.47 17.03
N HIS A 168 -17.13 -16.42 16.24
CA HIS A 168 -17.51 -15.03 16.51
C HIS A 168 -18.72 -14.63 15.64
N GLU A 169 -19.62 -13.81 16.18
CA GLU A 169 -20.71 -13.22 15.40
C GLU A 169 -20.15 -12.06 14.56
N ALA A 170 -20.27 -12.18 13.24
CA ALA A 170 -19.91 -11.16 12.27
C ALA A 170 -21.17 -10.51 11.70
N LEU A 171 -21.14 -9.18 11.58
CA LEU A 171 -22.14 -8.41 10.85
C LEU A 171 -21.66 -8.23 9.42
N VAL A 172 -22.49 -8.60 8.46
CA VAL A 172 -22.21 -8.46 7.04
C VAL A 172 -23.04 -7.34 6.46
N PHE A 173 -22.39 -6.43 5.75
CA PHE A 173 -22.99 -5.29 5.07
C PHE A 173 -22.75 -5.42 3.58
N ALA A 174 -23.83 -5.42 2.80
CA ALA A 174 -23.78 -5.46 1.34
C ALA A 174 -24.35 -4.16 0.76
N TYR A 175 -23.57 -3.48 -0.08
CA TYR A 175 -23.90 -2.18 -0.68
C TYR A 175 -24.32 -2.36 -2.14
N PRO A 176 -25.61 -2.30 -2.49
CA PRO A 176 -26.06 -2.64 -3.85
C PRO A 176 -25.46 -1.77 -4.96
N ASP A 177 -25.13 -0.51 -4.66
CA ASP A 177 -24.69 0.47 -5.66
C ASP A 177 -23.21 0.33 -6.02
N SER A 178 -22.34 -0.06 -5.06
CA SER A 178 -20.93 -0.38 -5.32
C SER A 178 -20.68 -1.88 -5.53
N ALA A 179 -21.61 -2.71 -5.05
CA ALA A 179 -21.46 -4.13 -4.74
C ALA A 179 -20.22 -4.46 -3.91
N ASP A 180 -19.82 -3.54 -3.04
CA ASP A 180 -18.92 -3.88 -1.95
C ASP A 180 -19.68 -4.73 -0.93
N ILE A 181 -19.01 -5.74 -0.41
CA ILE A 181 -19.50 -6.57 0.67
C ILE A 181 -18.43 -6.61 1.73
N LEU A 182 -18.80 -6.35 2.98
CA LEU A 182 -17.87 -6.41 4.10
C LEU A 182 -18.48 -7.12 5.29
N ALA A 183 -17.64 -7.81 6.05
CA ALA A 183 -17.95 -8.42 7.33
C ALA A 183 -17.10 -7.80 8.42
N VAL A 184 -17.71 -7.50 9.58
CA VAL A 184 -17.02 -6.96 10.76
C VAL A 184 -17.37 -7.76 11.99
N TRP A 185 -16.36 -8.16 12.77
CA TRP A 185 -16.54 -8.81 14.06
C TRP A 185 -15.45 -8.39 15.06
N GLN A 186 -15.68 -8.72 16.32
CA GLN A 186 -14.69 -8.55 17.39
C GLN A 186 -14.09 -9.90 17.77
N GLN A 187 -12.76 -9.98 17.76
CA GLN A 187 -12.01 -11.19 18.10
C GLN A 187 -10.83 -10.82 19.00
N GLY A 188 -10.90 -11.24 20.27
CA GLY A 188 -9.89 -10.86 21.26
C GLY A 188 -9.90 -9.34 21.51
N GLY A 189 -8.74 -8.71 21.33
CA GLY A 189 -8.56 -7.26 21.46
C GLY A 189 -8.75 -6.49 20.16
N HIS A 190 -9.11 -7.14 19.07
CA HIS A 190 -9.13 -6.55 17.73
C HIS A 190 -10.54 -6.51 17.15
N VAL A 191 -10.80 -5.47 16.35
CA VAL A 191 -11.87 -5.50 15.36
C VAL A 191 -11.27 -6.05 14.08
N VAL A 192 -11.95 -7.03 13.48
CA VAL A 192 -11.56 -7.63 12.20
C VAL A 192 -12.58 -7.22 11.15
N LYS A 193 -12.08 -6.83 9.97
CA LYS A 193 -12.86 -6.52 8.77
C LYS A 193 -12.42 -7.44 7.64
N VAL A 194 -13.36 -8.04 6.94
CA VAL A 194 -13.10 -8.71 5.65
C VAL A 194 -13.96 -8.03 4.60
N ALA A 195 -13.38 -7.59 3.51
CA ALA A 195 -14.08 -6.86 2.46
C ALA A 195 -13.75 -7.39 1.07
N ALA A 196 -14.76 -7.47 0.21
CA ALA A 196 -14.62 -7.58 -1.23
C ALA A 196 -14.99 -6.23 -1.83
N TYR A 197 -14.06 -5.61 -2.58
CA TYR A 197 -14.24 -4.28 -3.17
C TYR A 197 -14.43 -4.34 -4.67
N GLY A 198 -15.28 -3.47 -5.21
CA GLY A 198 -15.13 -2.96 -6.57
C GLY A 198 -15.08 -4.01 -7.69
N LEU A 199 -15.69 -5.18 -7.51
CA LEU A 199 -15.75 -6.19 -8.56
C LEU A 199 -16.70 -5.68 -9.65
N THR A 200 -16.15 -4.97 -10.63
CA THR A 200 -16.90 -4.31 -11.68
C THR A 200 -16.53 -4.92 -13.01
N ASP A 201 -17.22 -6.00 -13.38
CA ASP A 201 -17.66 -6.24 -14.76
C ASP A 201 -18.71 -7.36 -14.78
N ALA A 202 -19.50 -7.40 -15.86
CA ALA A 202 -20.82 -8.05 -15.92
C ALA A 202 -20.88 -9.58 -15.67
N ASP A 203 -19.76 -10.27 -15.45
CA ASP A 203 -19.68 -11.72 -15.23
C ASP A 203 -18.67 -12.16 -14.14
N GLY A 204 -18.11 -11.25 -13.32
CA GLY A 204 -17.00 -11.56 -12.39
C GLY A 204 -17.11 -10.85 -11.03
N ARG A 205 -18.27 -10.94 -10.38
CA ARG A 205 -18.45 -10.46 -9.00
C ARG A 205 -18.60 -11.66 -8.09
N LEU A 206 -17.80 -11.70 -7.03
CA LEU A 206 -18.05 -12.54 -5.87
C LEU A 206 -19.49 -12.31 -5.41
N ALA A 207 -20.34 -13.32 -5.57
CA ALA A 207 -21.73 -13.21 -5.19
C ALA A 207 -21.83 -13.10 -3.67
N HIS A 208 -22.87 -12.44 -3.13
CA HIS A 208 -23.04 -12.33 -1.68
C HIS A 208 -23.03 -13.69 -0.98
N GLY A 209 -23.71 -14.71 -1.54
CA GLY A 209 -23.65 -16.06 -0.97
C GLY A 209 -22.25 -16.69 -1.04
N GLU A 210 -21.47 -16.38 -2.08
CA GLU A 210 -20.11 -16.89 -2.24
C GLU A 210 -19.13 -16.22 -1.25
N PHE A 211 -19.29 -14.92 -1.02
CA PHE A 211 -18.58 -14.21 0.05
C PHE A 211 -18.90 -14.81 1.43
N GLU A 212 -20.18 -15.08 1.73
CA GLU A 212 -20.57 -15.73 2.98
C GLU A 212 -20.00 -17.17 3.08
N ASP A 213 -19.96 -17.91 1.96
CA ASP A 213 -19.39 -19.26 1.90
C ASP A 213 -17.88 -19.24 2.18
N VAL A 214 -17.11 -18.31 1.61
CA VAL A 214 -15.67 -18.15 1.88
C VAL A 214 -15.43 -17.67 3.32
N LEU A 215 -16.25 -16.76 3.85
CA LEU A 215 -16.17 -16.36 5.25
C LEU A 215 -16.34 -17.54 6.22
N ALA A 216 -17.21 -18.50 5.86
CA ALA A 216 -17.45 -19.68 6.68
C ALA A 216 -16.27 -20.67 6.69
N THR A 217 -15.33 -20.59 5.73
CA THR A 217 -14.13 -21.43 5.68
C THR A 217 -12.92 -20.81 6.38
N PHE A 218 -13.02 -19.56 6.87
CA PHE A 218 -11.98 -19.00 7.72
C PHE A 218 -11.79 -19.83 8.99
N THR A 219 -10.53 -20.08 9.32
CA THR A 219 -10.10 -20.77 10.53
C THR A 219 -9.04 -19.94 11.24
N GLN A 220 -9.07 -19.98 12.57
CA GLN A 220 -7.94 -19.51 13.37
C GLN A 220 -6.95 -20.66 13.56
N VAL A 221 -5.69 -20.39 13.23
CA VAL A 221 -4.61 -21.38 13.31
C VAL A 221 -3.52 -20.97 14.31
N ASP A 222 -2.59 -21.88 14.57
CA ASP A 222 -1.38 -21.56 15.32
C ASP A 222 -0.39 -20.71 14.48
N ILE A 223 0.64 -20.21 15.14
CA ILE A 223 1.61 -19.28 14.55
C ILE A 223 2.38 -19.94 13.41
N GLU A 224 2.79 -21.19 13.58
CA GLU A 224 3.61 -21.90 12.58
C GLU A 224 2.78 -22.13 11.31
N THR A 225 1.53 -22.61 11.47
CA THR A 225 0.61 -22.80 10.34
C THR A 225 0.26 -21.49 9.63
N TRP A 226 0.13 -20.38 10.38
CA TRP A 226 -0.16 -19.08 9.80
C TRP A 226 1.01 -18.51 9.01
N LEU A 227 2.23 -18.60 9.55
CA LEU A 227 3.45 -18.17 8.85
C LEU A 227 3.73 -19.05 7.62
N ASP A 228 3.49 -20.37 7.72
CA ASP A 228 3.62 -21.30 6.59
C ASP A 228 2.61 -21.04 5.47
N ALA A 229 1.50 -20.34 5.77
CA ALA A 229 0.48 -19.95 4.79
C ALA A 229 0.81 -18.63 4.08
N MET A 230 1.81 -17.87 4.55
CA MET A 230 2.23 -16.62 3.91
C MET A 230 2.85 -16.88 2.54
N PRO A 231 2.65 -15.98 1.57
CA PRO A 231 3.28 -16.10 0.27
C PRO A 231 4.82 -15.92 0.40
N GLY A 232 5.56 -16.47 -0.56
CA GLY A 232 7.02 -16.60 -0.44
C GLY A 232 7.81 -15.29 -0.60
N ASP A 233 7.15 -14.20 -0.95
CA ASP A 233 7.63 -12.83 -0.99
C ASP A 233 7.45 -12.08 0.34
N VAL A 234 6.72 -12.67 1.30
CA VAL A 234 6.67 -12.16 2.67
C VAL A 234 7.97 -12.45 3.38
N VAL A 235 8.62 -11.37 3.82
CA VAL A 235 9.84 -11.42 4.61
C VAL A 235 9.48 -11.84 6.02
N GLN A 236 9.98 -12.99 6.44
CA GLN A 236 9.73 -13.47 7.78
C GLN A 236 10.49 -12.62 8.80
N PRO A 237 9.97 -12.47 10.03
CA PRO A 237 10.60 -11.60 11.01
C PRO A 237 12.05 -11.95 11.38
N ASP A 238 12.45 -13.22 11.30
CA ASP A 238 13.82 -13.65 11.53
C ASP A 238 14.73 -13.45 10.31
N GLU A 239 14.17 -13.10 9.16
CA GLU A 239 14.85 -12.81 7.89
C GLU A 239 14.97 -11.30 7.60
N ILE A 240 14.23 -10.44 8.32
CA ILE A 240 14.20 -8.97 8.10
C ILE A 240 15.60 -8.37 8.07
N GLU A 241 16.46 -8.68 9.04
CA GLU A 241 17.83 -8.09 9.10
C GLU A 241 18.64 -8.46 7.85
N SER A 242 18.56 -9.72 7.41
CA SER A 242 19.25 -10.15 6.19
C SER A 242 18.64 -9.54 4.93
N ALA A 243 17.32 -9.40 4.86
CA ALA A 243 16.63 -8.80 3.73
C ALA A 243 16.98 -7.30 3.60
N VAL A 244 16.97 -6.54 4.70
CA VAL A 244 17.41 -5.14 4.72
C VAL A 244 18.88 -5.01 4.30
N ALA A 245 19.75 -5.87 4.82
CA ALA A 245 21.16 -5.87 4.44
C ALA A 245 21.39 -6.19 2.95
N GLU A 246 20.58 -7.09 2.37
CA GLU A 246 20.59 -7.39 0.94
C GLU A 246 20.10 -6.19 0.11
N MET A 247 18.98 -5.57 0.48
CA MET A 247 18.42 -4.40 -0.19
C MET A 247 19.39 -3.21 -0.19
N LEU A 248 20.17 -3.04 0.88
CA LEU A 248 21.15 -1.96 1.01
C LEU A 248 22.50 -2.25 0.33
N SER A 249 22.70 -3.47 -0.19
CA SER A 249 24.04 -3.91 -0.62
C SER A 249 24.62 -3.15 -1.83
N ASP A 250 23.76 -2.56 -2.66
CA ASP A 250 24.11 -1.74 -3.82
C ASP A 250 23.65 -0.27 -3.70
N ILE A 251 23.11 0.12 -2.55
CA ILE A 251 22.61 1.47 -2.29
C ILE A 251 23.68 2.27 -1.51
N PRO A 252 24.15 3.42 -2.03
CA PRO A 252 24.97 4.33 -1.25
C PRO A 252 24.17 4.86 -0.06
N VAL A 253 24.67 4.70 1.18
CA VAL A 253 24.05 5.25 2.39
C VAL A 253 24.87 6.40 2.96
N PRO A 254 24.23 7.44 3.56
CA PRO A 254 24.96 8.54 4.16
C PRO A 254 25.71 8.11 5.43
N GLU A 255 26.75 8.86 5.80
CA GLU A 255 27.50 8.58 7.03
C GLU A 255 26.59 8.67 8.25
N GLY A 256 26.59 7.61 9.08
CA GLY A 256 25.75 7.54 10.29
C GLY A 256 24.33 7.04 10.04
N PHE A 257 24.00 6.58 8.83
CA PHE A 257 22.76 5.84 8.58
C PHE A 257 22.83 4.48 9.29
N GLU A 258 21.87 4.22 10.17
CA GLU A 258 21.78 2.99 10.96
C GLU A 258 20.54 2.19 10.51
N PRO A 259 20.72 1.07 9.76
CA PRO A 259 19.60 0.27 9.26
C PRO A 259 18.76 -0.41 10.35
N THR A 260 19.27 -0.50 11.58
CA THR A 260 18.62 -1.23 12.68
C THR A 260 17.29 -0.62 13.10
N ASP A 261 17.12 0.69 12.91
CA ASP A 261 15.86 1.38 13.24
C ASP A 261 14.72 0.95 12.31
N LEU A 262 15.05 0.48 11.10
CA LEU A 262 14.09 -0.10 10.15
C LEU A 262 13.66 -1.50 10.59
N ALA A 263 14.62 -2.35 10.97
CA ALA A 263 14.32 -3.72 11.39
C ALA A 263 13.43 -3.78 12.65
N ASP A 264 13.56 -2.81 13.55
CA ASP A 264 12.77 -2.74 14.79
C ASP A 264 11.37 -2.16 14.60
N SER A 265 11.16 -1.38 13.53
CA SER A 265 9.87 -0.74 13.22
C SER A 265 9.01 -1.55 12.26
N VAL A 266 9.61 -2.51 11.54
CA VAL A 266 8.91 -3.32 10.55
C VAL A 266 8.41 -4.64 11.13
N GLY A 267 7.09 -4.82 11.07
CA GLY A 267 6.44 -6.10 11.27
C GLY A 267 6.75 -7.11 10.16
N VAL A 268 5.97 -8.21 10.11
CA VAL A 268 5.89 -9.03 8.89
C VAL A 268 5.48 -8.10 7.73
N ARG A 269 6.15 -8.20 6.58
CA ARG A 269 5.85 -7.42 5.37
C ARG A 269 6.24 -8.20 4.14
N ASP A 270 5.55 -7.99 3.03
CA ASP A 270 6.07 -8.36 1.72
C ASP A 270 7.35 -7.58 1.35
N GLN A 271 8.06 -8.10 0.36
CA GLN A 271 9.30 -7.54 -0.14
C GLN A 271 9.14 -6.11 -0.69
N TYR A 272 7.97 -5.77 -1.26
CA TYR A 272 7.71 -4.44 -1.81
C TYR A 272 7.65 -3.39 -0.70
N HIS A 273 6.85 -3.62 0.33
CA HIS A 273 6.69 -2.68 1.45
C HIS A 273 7.95 -2.57 2.30
N LEU A 274 8.68 -3.67 2.50
CA LEU A 274 10.00 -3.59 3.15
C LEU A 274 10.99 -2.78 2.28
N GLY A 275 10.98 -3.02 0.96
CA GLY A 275 11.79 -2.26 0.01
C GLY A 275 11.44 -0.77 0.02
N ALA A 276 10.16 -0.42 0.13
CA ALA A 276 9.68 0.95 0.22
C ALA A 276 10.19 1.66 1.48
N ASP A 277 10.08 1.02 2.65
CA ASP A 277 10.61 1.59 3.90
C ASP A 277 12.13 1.80 3.83
N VAL A 278 12.87 0.80 3.35
CA VAL A 278 14.34 0.84 3.28
C VAL A 278 14.81 1.93 2.32
N THR A 279 14.28 1.94 1.10
CA THR A 279 14.69 2.89 0.06
C THR A 279 14.16 4.28 0.33
N GLY A 280 12.96 4.39 0.92
CA GLY A 280 12.40 5.63 1.45
C GLY A 280 13.35 6.24 2.47
N ALA A 281 13.67 5.53 3.55
CA ALA A 281 14.54 6.03 4.62
C ALA A 281 15.93 6.47 4.12
N VAL A 282 16.56 5.72 3.22
CA VAL A 282 17.84 6.13 2.61
C VAL A 282 17.67 7.39 1.78
N THR A 283 16.62 7.47 0.96
CA THR A 283 16.32 8.63 0.12
C THR A 283 16.06 9.87 0.98
N CYS A 284 15.24 9.76 2.03
CA CYS A 284 14.99 10.79 3.02
C CYS A 284 16.28 11.34 3.62
N SER A 285 17.18 10.44 4.03
CA SER A 285 18.45 10.82 4.66
C SER A 285 19.36 11.58 3.69
N TRP A 286 19.40 11.19 2.41
CA TRP A 286 20.12 11.94 1.38
C TRP A 286 19.49 13.28 1.05
N ILE A 287 18.16 13.38 1.01
CA ILE A 287 17.45 14.66 0.83
C ILE A 287 17.78 15.60 2.01
N ASP A 288 17.73 15.11 3.25
CA ASP A 288 18.11 15.87 4.45
C ASP A 288 19.55 16.40 4.34
N HIS A 289 20.48 15.56 3.92
CA HIS A 289 21.87 15.92 3.68
C HIS A 289 22.02 17.01 2.60
N TRP A 290 21.29 16.88 1.49
CA TRP A 290 21.30 17.88 0.40
C TRP A 290 20.74 19.23 0.87
N VAL A 291 19.60 19.23 1.57
CA VAL A 291 18.96 20.43 2.10
C VAL A 291 19.86 21.17 3.07
N GLU A 292 20.45 20.44 4.04
CA GLU A 292 21.33 21.04 5.03
C GLU A 292 22.67 21.49 4.43
N GLY A 293 23.21 20.74 3.47
CA GLY A 293 24.38 21.13 2.69
C GLY A 293 24.15 22.44 1.94
N THR A 294 23.01 22.56 1.24
CA THR A 294 22.60 23.77 0.51
C THR A 294 22.47 24.97 1.45
N LYS A 295 21.85 24.80 2.63
CA LYS A 295 21.72 25.86 3.64
C LYS A 295 23.07 26.35 4.17
N ARG A 296 24.04 25.45 4.32
CA ARG A 296 25.40 25.77 4.82
C ARG A 296 26.37 26.23 3.73
N GLY A 297 26.04 26.05 2.45
CA GLY A 297 26.99 26.21 1.35
C GLY A 297 28.09 25.16 1.38
N ASP A 298 27.74 23.93 1.77
CA ASP A 298 28.63 22.76 1.83
C ASP A 298 28.52 21.98 0.52
N ASP A 299 29.21 22.46 -0.52
CA ASP A 299 29.15 21.90 -1.87
C ASP A 299 29.51 20.41 -1.92
N THR A 300 30.40 19.95 -1.02
CA THR A 300 30.77 18.54 -0.94
C THR A 300 29.62 17.66 -0.45
N ALA A 301 28.85 18.13 0.54
CA ALA A 301 27.66 17.41 1.01
C ALA A 301 26.56 17.37 -0.06
N VAL A 302 26.38 18.48 -0.78
CA VAL A 302 25.43 18.58 -1.90
C VAL A 302 25.80 17.60 -3.02
N GLU A 303 27.05 17.63 -3.50
CA GLU A 303 27.54 16.73 -4.55
C GLU A 303 27.44 15.25 -4.14
N ALA A 304 27.67 14.93 -2.86
CA ALA A 304 27.55 13.56 -2.36
C ALA A 304 26.10 13.05 -2.42
N ALA A 305 25.14 13.88 -1.99
CA ALA A 305 23.72 13.54 -2.05
C ALA A 305 23.21 13.42 -3.48
N GLU A 306 23.58 14.37 -4.37
CA GLU A 306 23.24 14.31 -5.79
C GLU A 306 23.79 13.03 -6.45
N SER A 307 25.06 12.69 -6.20
CA SER A 307 25.66 11.49 -6.77
C SER A 307 25.03 10.20 -6.25
N ALA A 308 24.62 10.15 -4.98
CA ALA A 308 23.97 8.98 -4.41
C ALA A 308 22.54 8.80 -4.97
N LEU A 309 21.76 9.87 -5.00
CA LEU A 309 20.39 9.82 -5.52
C LEU A 309 20.34 9.61 -7.04
N ALA A 310 21.32 10.14 -7.79
CA ALA A 310 21.45 9.87 -9.22
C ALA A 310 21.61 8.38 -9.55
N SER A 311 22.12 7.55 -8.61
CA SER A 311 22.23 6.10 -8.82
C SER A 311 20.95 5.33 -8.47
N SER A 312 19.89 5.99 -8.01
CA SER A 312 18.62 5.33 -7.62
C SER A 312 17.93 4.58 -8.76
N HIS A 313 18.13 5.01 -10.00
CA HIS A 313 17.68 4.25 -11.18
C HIS A 313 18.38 2.90 -11.34
N ASP A 314 19.53 2.70 -10.69
CA ASP A 314 20.29 1.45 -10.75
C ASP A 314 20.14 0.59 -9.47
N TRP A 315 19.41 1.05 -8.45
CA TRP A 315 19.22 0.28 -7.21
C TRP A 315 18.37 -0.95 -7.47
N SER A 316 18.92 -2.13 -7.19
CA SER A 316 18.30 -3.42 -7.55
C SER A 316 16.89 -3.58 -6.98
N ILE A 317 16.67 -3.17 -5.73
CA ILE A 317 15.37 -3.27 -5.08
C ILE A 317 14.30 -2.39 -5.76
N LEU A 318 14.64 -1.17 -6.19
CA LEU A 318 13.69 -0.29 -6.91
C LEU A 318 13.33 -0.85 -8.27
N GLN A 319 14.28 -1.48 -8.97
CA GLN A 319 14.03 -2.17 -10.23
C GLN A 319 13.11 -3.39 -10.06
N THR A 320 13.24 -4.11 -8.94
CA THR A 320 12.34 -5.21 -8.58
C THR A 320 10.93 -4.71 -8.26
N MET A 321 10.80 -3.58 -7.55
CA MET A 321 9.50 -3.02 -7.14
C MET A 321 8.74 -2.33 -8.28
N ALA A 322 9.44 -1.76 -9.27
CA ALA A 322 8.83 -0.97 -10.34
C ALA A 322 7.67 -1.64 -11.09
N PRO A 323 7.68 -2.95 -11.42
CA PRO A 323 6.53 -3.60 -12.05
C PRO A 323 5.31 -3.77 -11.13
N GLU A 324 5.46 -3.67 -9.82
CA GLU A 324 4.43 -3.97 -8.82
C GLU A 324 3.69 -2.71 -8.34
N GLY A 325 4.36 -1.56 -8.27
CA GLY A 325 3.73 -0.32 -7.83
C GLY A 325 4.54 0.94 -8.12
N GLY A 326 3.96 2.11 -7.80
CA GLY A 326 4.49 3.43 -8.18
C GLY A 326 5.52 4.04 -7.22
N PHE A 327 5.84 3.41 -6.09
CA PHE A 327 6.80 3.96 -5.13
C PHE A 327 8.21 4.25 -5.72
N PRO A 328 8.79 3.38 -6.58
CA PRO A 328 10.06 3.70 -7.24
C PRO A 328 10.02 4.98 -8.09
N ASP A 329 8.91 5.24 -8.78
CA ASP A 329 8.74 6.47 -9.56
C ASP A 329 8.79 7.71 -8.67
N ALA A 330 8.23 7.65 -7.46
CA ALA A 330 8.31 8.74 -6.49
C ALA A 330 9.76 9.01 -6.08
N ILE A 331 10.54 7.95 -5.76
CA ILE A 331 11.97 8.11 -5.44
C ILE A 331 12.74 8.70 -6.62
N TRP A 332 12.52 8.21 -7.84
CA TRP A 332 13.18 8.72 -9.03
C TRP A 332 12.82 10.17 -9.33
N GLU A 333 11.58 10.58 -9.11
CA GLU A 333 11.16 11.98 -9.25
C GLU A 333 11.94 12.89 -8.28
N TYR A 334 12.06 12.50 -7.01
CA TYR A 334 12.84 13.27 -6.02
C TYR A 334 14.33 13.28 -6.34
N ALA A 335 14.89 12.15 -6.76
CA ALA A 335 16.29 12.04 -7.16
C ALA A 335 16.60 12.95 -8.36
N ASP A 336 15.78 12.88 -9.41
CA ASP A 336 15.92 13.69 -10.61
C ASP A 336 15.76 15.19 -10.29
N ALA A 337 14.85 15.54 -9.38
CA ALA A 337 14.67 16.91 -8.92
C ALA A 337 15.90 17.44 -8.19
N ILE A 338 16.51 16.64 -7.30
CA ILE A 338 17.75 17.03 -6.59
C ILE A 338 18.92 17.22 -7.58
N VAL A 339 19.10 16.28 -8.51
CA VAL A 339 20.13 16.38 -9.55
C VAL A 339 19.87 17.59 -10.47
N GLY A 340 18.60 17.97 -10.64
CA GLY A 340 18.12 19.08 -11.46
C GLY A 340 17.97 20.43 -10.75
N GLU A 341 18.81 20.74 -9.75
CA GLU A 341 18.81 22.01 -8.98
C GLU A 341 17.69 22.13 -7.92
N GLY A 342 17.11 21.01 -7.49
CA GLY A 342 16.17 20.95 -6.36
C GLY A 342 14.74 21.40 -6.67
N THR A 343 14.33 21.37 -7.94
CA THR A 343 12.95 21.73 -8.36
C THR A 343 12.23 20.51 -8.91
N ARG A 344 11.07 20.19 -8.35
CA ARG A 344 10.21 19.08 -8.77
C ARG A 344 9.50 19.37 -10.11
N PRO A 345 8.97 18.35 -10.82
CA PRO A 345 8.20 18.55 -12.05
C PRO A 345 7.00 19.49 -11.93
N ASN A 346 6.40 19.59 -10.74
CA ASN A 346 5.29 20.52 -10.44
C ASN A 346 5.76 21.98 -10.25
N GLY A 347 7.06 22.25 -10.31
CA GLY A 347 7.68 23.57 -10.12
C GLY A 347 7.94 23.96 -8.66
N GLY A 348 7.54 23.12 -7.69
CA GLY A 348 7.83 23.30 -6.28
C GLY A 348 9.26 22.88 -5.91
N PRO A 349 9.86 23.46 -4.86
CA PRO A 349 11.17 23.01 -4.38
C PRO A 349 11.06 21.62 -3.73
N VAL A 350 12.16 20.87 -3.69
CA VAL A 350 12.22 19.55 -3.03
C VAL A 350 11.98 19.66 -1.52
N ASP A 351 12.42 20.75 -0.88
CA ASP A 351 12.22 21.01 0.55
C ASP A 351 10.92 21.76 0.86
N GLU A 352 9.92 21.66 -0.02
CA GLU A 352 8.61 22.25 0.18
C GLU A 352 8.01 21.80 1.50
N ALA A 353 7.60 22.78 2.31
CA ALA A 353 6.92 22.55 3.57
C ALA A 353 5.56 23.23 3.55
N ILE A 354 4.51 22.46 3.82
CA ILE A 354 3.16 22.95 4.05
C ILE A 354 3.15 23.60 5.44
N PRO A 355 2.82 24.90 5.56
CA PRO A 355 2.87 25.58 6.86
C PRO A 355 1.85 25.04 7.85
N ALA A 356 2.18 25.09 9.13
CA ALA A 356 1.21 24.91 10.22
C ALA A 356 0.00 25.84 10.05
N GLY A 357 -1.18 25.35 10.42
CA GLY A 357 -2.46 26.02 10.25
C GLY A 357 -3.09 25.88 8.87
N THR A 358 -2.41 25.21 7.92
CA THR A 358 -3.00 24.83 6.64
C THR A 358 -4.03 23.73 6.84
N VAL A 359 -5.15 23.83 6.13
CA VAL A 359 -6.20 22.80 6.13
C VAL A 359 -5.88 21.82 5.00
N VAL A 360 -5.69 20.55 5.33
CA VAL A 360 -5.49 19.44 4.39
C VAL A 360 -6.61 18.44 4.62
N GLY A 361 -7.51 18.29 3.64
CA GLY A 361 -8.77 17.58 3.84
C GLY A 361 -9.61 18.26 4.93
N ASP A 362 -9.95 17.51 5.98
CA ASP A 362 -10.68 18.00 7.15
C ASP A 362 -9.79 18.30 8.37
N THR A 363 -8.47 18.21 8.20
CA THR A 363 -7.49 18.37 9.29
C THR A 363 -6.75 19.70 9.18
N VAL A 364 -6.60 20.41 10.29
CA VAL A 364 -5.70 21.56 10.41
C VAL A 364 -4.35 21.06 10.88
N LEU A 365 -3.29 21.29 10.08
CA LEU A 365 -1.94 20.89 10.47
C LEU A 365 -1.47 21.69 11.69
N GLU A 366 -1.06 21.01 12.76
CA GLU A 366 -0.53 21.68 13.96
C GLU A 366 0.93 22.13 13.77
N GLU A 367 1.68 21.42 12.93
CA GLU A 367 3.08 21.66 12.62
C GLU A 367 3.30 21.74 11.10
N PRO A 368 4.41 22.35 10.64
CA PRO A 368 4.75 22.32 9.22
C PRO A 368 5.04 20.88 8.78
N VAL A 369 4.51 20.50 7.63
CA VAL A 369 4.69 19.17 7.04
C VAL A 369 5.60 19.28 5.84
N VAL A 370 6.72 18.55 5.85
CA VAL A 370 7.67 18.53 4.74
C VAL A 370 7.22 17.49 3.73
N VAL A 371 6.94 17.90 2.49
CA VAL A 371 6.17 17.09 1.53
C VAL A 371 6.86 15.75 1.20
N TYR A 372 8.17 15.75 0.94
CA TYR A 372 8.88 14.50 0.66
C TYR A 372 8.87 13.54 1.86
N ARG A 373 8.74 14.06 3.09
CA ARG A 373 8.70 13.21 4.28
C ARG A 373 7.42 12.39 4.36
N GLU A 374 6.30 13.00 4.06
CA GLU A 374 5.02 12.28 3.98
C GLU A 374 5.00 11.31 2.79
N GLU A 375 5.41 11.77 1.61
CA GLU A 375 5.33 10.96 0.38
C GLU A 375 6.25 9.74 0.41
N LEU A 376 7.42 9.84 1.06
CA LEU A 376 8.39 8.75 1.18
C LEU A 376 8.32 7.99 2.51
N GLY A 377 7.41 8.37 3.41
CA GLY A 377 7.25 7.72 4.72
C GLY A 377 8.43 7.94 5.69
N CYS A 378 9.10 9.10 5.62
CA CYS A 378 10.21 9.43 6.52
C CYS A 378 9.72 9.72 7.94
N SER A 379 10.33 9.09 8.95
CA SER A 379 10.09 9.36 10.38
C SER A 379 10.93 10.49 10.97
#